data_AF-A0A261Q0P3-F1
#
_entry.id   AF-A0A261Q0P3-F1
#
_cell.length_a   1.000
_cell.length_b   1.000
_cell.length_c   1.000
_cell.angle_alpha   90.00
_cell.angle_beta   90.00
_cell.angle_gamma   90.00
#
_symmetry.space_group_name_H-M   'P 1'
#
loop_
_entity.id
_entity.type
_entity.pdbx_description
1 polymer ?
#
loop_
_entity_poly.entity_id
_entity_poly.type
_entity_poly.pdbx_seq_one_letter_code
_entity_poly.pdbx_strand_id
1 'polypeptide(L)'
;MKLFRLLPLLMAGLLGLHSCSKDNSIEPEKPAEEQASKDVVSVFHKTDQYYQPYVYRYDSTARKWTNRIASHFSTVPASDPTYIGFTNPNVVDSGVNLFGMVTLYATQIGTNNIKEAKINAEKVLQFFPDAVGATKGKVKVLNQDVTISRKDGAPFKIGISGEGTYDTQTKVMDLVVHFNETTIGGAAKVSRTYKISVDALSLN
;
A
#
# COMPACT_ATOMS: atom_id res chain seq x y z
N MET A 1 8.72 77.65 -30.04
CA MET A 1 8.62 76.65 -28.96
C MET A 1 9.63 75.53 -29.19
N LYS A 2 10.78 75.63 -28.54
CA LYS A 2 11.83 74.60 -28.44
C LYS A 2 12.61 74.88 -27.14
N LEU A 3 12.63 73.87 -26.27
CA LEU A 3 13.73 73.36 -25.45
C LEU A 3 14.52 74.26 -24.46
N PHE A 4 14.72 73.65 -23.27
CA PHE A 4 15.89 73.67 -22.38
C PHE A 4 16.07 74.90 -21.46
N ARG A 5 16.50 74.81 -20.18
CA ARG A 5 17.03 73.75 -19.29
C ARG A 5 17.21 74.39 -17.88
N LEU A 6 17.39 73.55 -16.85
CA LEU A 6 18.23 73.72 -15.63
C LEU A 6 17.52 73.50 -14.26
N LEU A 7 17.81 72.33 -13.70
CA LEU A 7 17.89 71.96 -12.27
C LEU A 7 19.14 72.64 -11.64
N PRO A 8 19.32 72.73 -10.29
CA PRO A 8 19.72 71.54 -9.48
C PRO A 8 19.35 71.52 -7.97
N LEU A 9 19.34 70.28 -7.40
CA LEU A 9 19.86 69.83 -6.07
C LEU A 9 19.25 70.36 -4.73
N LEU A 10 19.17 69.66 -3.58
CA LEU A 10 19.70 68.39 -3.04
C LEU A 10 19.01 68.08 -1.66
N MET A 11 19.17 66.83 -1.16
CA MET A 11 19.14 66.29 0.22
C MET A 11 17.86 65.57 0.70
N ALA A 12 17.88 64.42 1.40
CA ALA A 12 18.82 63.30 1.61
C ALA A 12 18.17 62.31 2.62
N GLY A 13 18.45 60.99 2.47
CA GLY A 13 18.37 59.96 3.53
C GLY A 13 16.99 59.32 3.79
N LEU A 14 16.81 58.02 4.06
CA LEU A 14 17.70 56.96 4.53
C LEU A 14 17.32 55.57 3.95
N LEU A 15 18.34 54.71 3.88
CA LEU A 15 18.34 53.30 3.48
C LEU A 15 18.04 52.33 4.64
N GLY A 16 17.58 51.12 4.29
CA GLY A 16 17.70 49.86 5.07
C GLY A 16 16.50 49.55 5.98
N LEU A 17 15.95 48.34 6.09
CA LEU A 17 16.49 47.01 5.82
C LEU A 17 15.36 46.06 5.38
N HIS A 18 15.70 45.16 4.45
CA HIS A 18 14.96 43.93 4.17
C HIS A 18 14.93 43.06 5.44
N SER A 19 13.74 42.70 5.92
CA SER A 19 13.57 41.52 6.77
C SER A 19 12.89 40.44 5.93
N CYS A 20 13.69 39.75 5.11
CA CYS A 20 13.34 38.41 4.65
C CYS A 20 13.60 37.46 5.81
N SER A 21 12.58 37.19 6.61
CA SER A 21 12.59 36.00 7.45
C SER A 21 12.36 34.80 6.54
N LYS A 22 13.44 34.31 5.91
CA LYS A 22 13.49 32.92 5.47
C LYS A 22 13.57 32.09 6.73
N ASP A 23 12.41 31.74 7.24
CA ASP A 23 12.26 30.68 8.22
C ASP A 23 12.55 29.36 7.50
N ASN A 24 13.84 29.09 7.28
CA ASN A 24 14.32 27.75 6.96
C ASN A 24 14.32 26.97 8.26
N SER A 25 13.13 26.63 8.75
CA SER A 25 13.00 25.49 9.65
C SER A 25 13.41 24.27 8.85
N ILE A 26 14.67 23.85 9.03
CA ILE A 26 15.11 22.53 8.63
C ILE A 26 14.36 21.59 9.58
N GLU A 27 13.17 21.15 9.17
CA GLU A 27 12.51 20.03 9.82
C GLU A 27 13.51 18.87 9.81
N PRO A 28 13.81 18.24 10.96
CA PRO A 28 14.73 17.11 10.99
C PRO A 28 14.22 16.07 10.00
N GLU A 29 15.05 15.70 9.02
CA GLU A 29 14.71 14.64 8.08
C GLU A 29 14.43 13.37 8.89
N LYS A 30 13.18 12.92 8.87
CA LYS A 30 12.80 11.68 9.58
C LYS A 30 13.65 10.53 9.02
N PRO A 31 14.06 9.57 9.86
CA PRO A 31 14.74 8.38 9.37
C PRO A 31 13.99 7.77 8.18
N ALA A 32 14.69 7.30 7.15
CA ALA A 32 14.06 6.73 5.95
C ALA A 32 13.08 5.59 6.28
N GLU A 33 13.35 4.82 7.34
CA GLU A 33 12.48 3.76 7.87
C GLU A 33 11.11 4.27 8.37
N GLU A 34 10.97 5.57 8.59
CA GLU A 34 9.74 6.25 9.01
C GLU A 34 9.05 6.98 7.85
N GLN A 35 9.68 7.01 6.66
CA GLN A 35 9.15 7.68 5.48
C GLN A 35 8.60 6.66 4.47
N ALA A 36 7.29 6.70 4.24
CA ALA A 36 6.65 5.81 3.28
C ALA A 36 7.04 6.19 1.83
N SER A 37 7.37 5.20 1.00
CA SER A 37 7.88 5.43 -0.36
C SER A 37 6.90 5.01 -1.45
N LYS A 38 6.45 5.99 -2.25
CA LYS A 38 5.70 5.75 -3.49
C LYS A 38 6.56 5.16 -4.61
N ASP A 39 7.88 5.36 -4.56
CA ASP A 39 8.78 4.88 -5.62
C ASP A 39 8.87 3.35 -5.58
N VAL A 40 8.86 2.78 -4.37
CA VAL A 40 8.77 1.33 -4.17
C VAL A 40 7.44 0.77 -4.67
N VAL A 41 6.33 1.50 -4.51
CA VAL A 41 5.01 1.10 -5.05
C VAL A 41 5.09 0.85 -6.55
N SER A 42 5.80 1.70 -7.30
CA SER A 42 5.97 1.57 -8.75
C SER A 42 6.73 0.30 -9.20
N VAL A 43 7.50 -0.32 -8.30
CA VAL A 43 8.18 -1.59 -8.58
C VAL A 43 7.19 -2.77 -8.50
N PHE A 44 6.28 -2.73 -7.53
CA PHE A 44 5.38 -3.85 -7.22
C PHE A 44 4.00 -3.74 -7.89
N HIS A 45 3.66 -2.55 -8.41
CA HIS A 45 2.41 -2.28 -9.13
C HIS A 45 2.66 -1.94 -10.61
N LYS A 46 1.75 -2.39 -11.49
CA LYS A 46 1.67 -1.97 -12.89
C LYS A 46 0.26 -1.43 -13.17
N THR A 47 0.18 -0.41 -14.02
CA THR A 47 -1.07 0.26 -14.40
C THR A 47 -1.93 -0.54 -15.38
N ASP A 48 -1.50 -1.75 -15.76
CA ASP A 48 -2.26 -2.60 -16.68
C ASP A 48 -3.62 -2.98 -16.09
N GLN A 49 -4.63 -3.02 -16.94
CA GLN A 49 -5.95 -3.48 -16.52
C GLN A 49 -5.86 -4.92 -16.01
N TYR A 50 -6.43 -5.18 -14.83
CA TYR A 50 -6.37 -6.48 -14.14
C TYR A 50 -4.96 -6.95 -13.75
N TYR A 51 -3.98 -6.06 -13.65
CA TYR A 51 -2.68 -6.43 -13.09
C TYR A 51 -2.86 -7.01 -11.68
N GLN A 52 -2.25 -8.17 -11.47
CA GLN A 52 -2.22 -8.87 -10.19
C GLN A 52 -0.83 -9.46 -9.99
N PRO A 53 -0.15 -9.16 -8.87
CA PRO A 53 1.08 -9.84 -8.54
C PRO A 53 0.83 -11.35 -8.33
N TYR A 54 1.92 -12.11 -8.31
CA TYR A 54 1.88 -13.49 -7.89
C TYR A 54 1.86 -13.53 -6.37
N VAL A 55 0.85 -14.16 -5.79
CA VAL A 55 0.70 -14.31 -4.34
C VAL A 55 0.74 -15.78 -3.97
N TYR A 56 1.56 -16.13 -2.99
CA TYR A 56 1.71 -17.48 -2.48
C TYR A 56 1.55 -17.46 -0.97
N ARG A 57 0.96 -18.50 -0.40
CA ARG A 57 0.89 -18.70 1.04
C ARG A 57 1.71 -19.92 1.43
N TYR A 58 2.42 -19.86 2.54
CA TYR A 58 3.08 -21.04 3.07
C TYR A 58 2.06 -21.92 3.80
N ASP A 59 2.01 -23.20 3.45
CA ASP A 59 1.27 -24.21 4.21
C ASP A 59 2.22 -24.86 5.22
N SER A 60 2.05 -24.52 6.49
CA SER A 60 2.89 -25.05 7.57
C SER A 60 2.67 -26.54 7.83
N THR A 61 1.50 -27.09 7.48
CA THR A 61 1.18 -28.50 7.67
C THR A 61 1.86 -29.34 6.60
N ALA A 62 1.71 -28.94 5.34
CA ALA A 62 2.34 -29.61 4.20
C ALA A 62 3.81 -29.20 4.00
N ARG A 63 4.29 -28.18 4.74
CA ARG A 63 5.64 -27.61 4.71
C ARG A 63 6.08 -27.13 3.32
N LYS A 64 5.13 -26.62 2.53
CA LYS A 64 5.35 -26.17 1.15
C LYS A 64 4.59 -24.89 0.84
N TRP A 65 5.02 -24.19 -0.19
CA TRP A 65 4.24 -23.08 -0.74
C TRP A 65 3.00 -23.58 -1.49
N THR A 66 1.88 -22.87 -1.36
CA THR A 66 0.71 -23.13 -2.19
C THR A 66 1.00 -22.78 -3.65
N ASN A 67 0.16 -23.27 -4.56
CA ASN A 67 0.05 -22.67 -5.88
C ASN A 67 -0.29 -21.17 -5.78
N ARG A 68 -0.06 -20.44 -6.88
CA ARG A 68 -0.45 -19.02 -6.99
C ARG A 68 -1.91 -18.85 -6.58
N ILE A 69 -2.15 -17.95 -5.64
CA ILE A 69 -3.48 -17.45 -5.33
C ILE A 69 -3.79 -16.34 -6.34
N ALA A 70 -4.80 -16.57 -7.18
CA ALA A 70 -5.22 -15.63 -8.21
C ALA A 70 -6.23 -14.61 -7.68
N SER A 71 -6.50 -13.58 -8.49
CA SER A 71 -7.48 -12.51 -8.26
C SER A 71 -7.07 -11.48 -7.21
N HIS A 72 -5.78 -11.18 -7.11
CA HIS A 72 -5.22 -10.06 -6.32
C HIS A 72 -5.02 -8.83 -7.21
N PHE A 73 -6.09 -8.25 -7.73
CA PHE A 73 -5.98 -7.07 -8.59
C PHE A 73 -5.45 -5.88 -7.78
N SER A 74 -4.19 -5.52 -7.98
CA SER A 74 -3.56 -4.46 -7.21
C SER A 74 -3.95 -3.10 -7.74
N THR A 75 -4.17 -2.14 -6.86
CA THR A 75 -4.48 -0.75 -7.20
C THR A 75 -3.65 0.19 -6.33
N VAL A 76 -3.49 1.43 -6.79
CA VAL A 76 -2.82 2.49 -6.01
C VAL A 76 -3.85 3.58 -5.77
N PRO A 77 -4.19 3.90 -4.50
CA PRO A 77 -5.21 4.90 -4.21
C PRO A 77 -4.67 6.30 -4.52
N ALA A 78 -5.44 7.07 -5.28
CA ALA A 78 -5.07 8.44 -5.67
C ALA A 78 -4.88 9.37 -4.46
N SER A 79 -5.58 9.10 -3.36
CA SER A 79 -5.48 9.87 -2.10
C SER A 79 -4.16 9.64 -1.37
N ASP A 80 -3.45 8.54 -1.65
CA ASP A 80 -2.24 8.16 -0.92
C ASP A 80 -1.41 7.14 -1.72
N PRO A 81 -0.56 7.61 -2.65
CA PRO A 81 0.20 6.73 -3.52
C PRO A 81 1.35 5.98 -2.81
N THR A 82 1.44 6.08 -1.48
CA THR A 82 2.40 5.30 -0.67
C THR A 82 1.90 3.88 -0.35
N TYR A 83 0.66 3.58 -0.72
CA TYR A 83 0.03 2.28 -0.51
C TYR A 83 -0.19 1.51 -1.81
N ILE A 84 -0.16 0.18 -1.70
CA ILE A 84 -0.85 -0.74 -2.61
C ILE A 84 -2.13 -1.23 -1.93
N GLY A 85 -3.23 -1.09 -2.64
CA GLY A 85 -4.52 -1.72 -2.35
C GLY A 85 -4.77 -2.94 -3.22
N PHE A 86 -5.86 -3.63 -2.93
CA PHE A 86 -6.41 -4.70 -3.75
C PHE A 86 -7.91 -4.51 -3.91
N THR A 87 -8.32 -4.13 -5.11
CA THR A 87 -9.72 -3.85 -5.46
C THR A 87 -10.00 -4.32 -6.88
N ASN A 88 -11.26 -4.50 -7.24
CA ASN A 88 -11.65 -4.92 -8.59
C ASN A 88 -12.48 -3.82 -9.30
N PRO A 89 -11.86 -2.70 -9.66
CA PRO A 89 -12.57 -1.54 -10.20
C PRO A 89 -13.19 -1.80 -11.59
N ASN A 90 -12.74 -2.86 -12.27
CA ASN A 90 -13.16 -3.17 -13.63
C ASN A 90 -14.44 -4.02 -13.71
N VAL A 91 -14.89 -4.59 -12.59
CA VAL A 91 -16.08 -5.44 -12.54
C VAL A 91 -16.98 -4.95 -11.42
N VAL A 92 -18.12 -4.38 -11.79
CA VAL A 92 -19.15 -3.91 -10.85
C VAL A 92 -19.57 -5.07 -9.93
N ASP A 93 -19.79 -4.75 -8.65
CA ASP A 93 -20.20 -5.71 -7.63
C ASP A 93 -19.23 -6.89 -7.42
N SER A 94 -17.96 -6.71 -7.79
CA SER A 94 -16.91 -7.72 -7.61
C SER A 94 -15.86 -7.27 -6.59
N GLY A 95 -15.06 -8.22 -6.15
CA GLY A 95 -13.92 -7.99 -5.28
C GLY A 95 -12.67 -8.72 -5.74
N VAL A 96 -11.76 -8.89 -4.79
CA VAL A 96 -10.50 -9.62 -4.92
C VAL A 96 -10.45 -10.81 -3.99
N ASN A 97 -9.52 -11.73 -4.23
CA ASN A 97 -9.21 -12.80 -3.29
C ASN A 97 -8.08 -12.39 -2.33
N LEU A 98 -8.23 -11.24 -1.65
CA LEU A 98 -7.21 -10.66 -0.78
C LEU A 98 -6.62 -11.72 0.16
N PHE A 99 -5.31 -11.94 0.09
CA PHE A 99 -4.58 -12.98 0.84
C PHE A 99 -5.23 -14.39 0.88
N GLY A 100 -6.04 -14.75 -0.13
CA GLY A 100 -6.75 -16.02 -0.17
C GLY A 100 -8.01 -16.09 0.72
N MET A 101 -8.50 -14.95 1.22
CA MET A 101 -9.66 -14.86 2.13
C MET A 101 -10.92 -15.53 1.58
N VAL A 102 -11.15 -15.48 0.27
CA VAL A 102 -12.33 -16.09 -0.35
C VAL A 102 -12.28 -17.61 -0.24
N THR A 103 -11.08 -18.20 -0.30
CA THR A 103 -10.89 -19.64 -0.09
C THR A 103 -10.88 -19.98 1.40
N LEU A 104 -10.20 -19.18 2.22
CA LEU A 104 -10.07 -19.41 3.65
C LEU A 104 -11.43 -19.37 4.38
N TYR A 105 -12.31 -18.47 3.96
CA TYR A 105 -13.61 -18.26 4.59
C TYR A 105 -14.77 -18.71 3.71
N ALA A 106 -14.52 -19.63 2.76
CA ALA A 106 -15.53 -20.09 1.82
C ALA A 106 -16.79 -20.65 2.52
N THR A 107 -16.62 -21.29 3.68
CA THR A 107 -17.73 -21.80 4.50
C THR A 107 -18.61 -20.67 5.03
N GLN A 108 -18.01 -19.59 5.55
CA GLN A 108 -18.73 -18.42 6.07
C GLN A 108 -19.36 -17.60 4.94
N ILE A 109 -18.69 -17.49 3.80
CA ILE A 109 -19.20 -16.80 2.61
C ILE A 109 -20.32 -17.61 1.95
N GLY A 110 -20.26 -18.94 2.02
CA GLY A 110 -21.18 -19.86 1.32
C GLY A 110 -20.78 -20.14 -0.14
N THR A 111 -19.60 -19.68 -0.57
CA THR A 111 -19.01 -19.91 -1.90
C THR A 111 -17.52 -19.54 -1.90
N ASN A 112 -16.82 -19.86 -2.97
CA ASN A 112 -15.45 -19.42 -3.26
C ASN A 112 -15.38 -18.37 -4.38
N ASN A 113 -16.47 -17.66 -4.65
CA ASN A 113 -16.55 -16.65 -5.72
C ASN A 113 -16.29 -15.23 -5.19
N ILE A 114 -15.34 -14.51 -5.80
CA ILE A 114 -14.98 -13.13 -5.46
C ILE A 114 -16.12 -12.13 -5.65
N LYS A 115 -17.09 -12.42 -6.53
CA LYS A 115 -18.30 -11.58 -6.73
C LYS A 115 -19.26 -11.63 -5.56
N GLU A 116 -19.30 -12.76 -4.85
CA GLU A 116 -20.13 -12.89 -3.66
C GLU A 116 -19.41 -12.32 -2.43
N ALA A 117 -18.09 -12.52 -2.34
CA ALA A 117 -17.30 -12.03 -1.21
C ALA A 117 -17.11 -10.51 -1.21
N LYS A 118 -17.12 -9.86 -2.38
CA LYS A 118 -17.05 -8.40 -2.60
C LYS A 118 -15.91 -7.67 -1.85
N ILE A 119 -14.81 -8.36 -1.59
CA ILE A 119 -13.66 -7.79 -0.86
C ILE A 119 -12.98 -6.71 -1.71
N ASN A 120 -12.93 -5.49 -1.20
CA ASN A 120 -12.19 -4.37 -1.80
C ASN A 120 -11.49 -3.60 -0.69
N ALA A 121 -10.16 -3.56 -0.71
CA ALA A 121 -9.35 -2.88 0.29
C ALA A 121 -8.37 -1.91 -0.39
N GLU A 122 -8.63 -0.60 -0.33
CA GLU A 122 -7.90 0.41 -1.10
C GLU A 122 -6.47 0.66 -0.60
N LYS A 123 -6.21 0.43 0.69
CA LYS A 123 -4.90 0.60 1.31
C LYS A 123 -4.56 -0.65 2.09
N VAL A 124 -3.57 -1.42 1.66
CA VAL A 124 -3.17 -2.66 2.33
C VAL A 124 -1.70 -2.68 2.67
N LEU A 125 -0.83 -2.46 1.68
CA LEU A 125 0.62 -2.56 1.85
C LEU A 125 1.27 -1.18 1.78
N GLN A 126 2.05 -0.81 2.80
CA GLN A 126 2.82 0.44 2.82
C GLN A 126 4.32 0.12 2.91
N PHE A 127 5.14 0.86 2.17
CA PHE A 127 6.56 0.55 1.98
C PHE A 127 7.47 1.57 2.63
N PHE A 128 8.50 1.10 3.34
CA PHE A 128 9.46 1.90 4.08
C PHE A 128 10.88 1.44 3.73
N PRO A 129 11.66 2.22 2.94
CA PRO A 129 13.05 1.90 2.65
C PRO A 129 13.93 1.88 3.90
N ASP A 130 14.91 0.98 3.93
CA ASP A 130 15.88 0.92 5.05
C ASP A 130 16.76 2.19 5.09
N ALA A 131 17.01 2.79 3.93
CA ALA A 131 17.72 4.05 3.76
C ALA A 131 17.22 4.76 2.48
N VAL A 132 17.54 6.05 2.34
CA VAL A 132 17.27 6.79 1.10
C VAL A 132 17.95 6.08 -0.08
N GLY A 133 17.15 5.72 -1.10
CA GLY A 133 17.63 4.98 -2.28
C GLY A 133 17.92 3.50 -2.07
N ALA A 134 17.62 2.93 -0.89
CA ALA A 134 17.80 1.50 -0.64
C ALA A 134 16.86 0.66 -1.52
N THR A 135 17.37 -0.48 -2.02
CA THR A 135 16.56 -1.46 -2.76
C THR A 135 15.79 -2.41 -1.85
N LYS A 136 16.07 -2.37 -0.55
CA LYS A 136 15.43 -3.19 0.47
C LYS A 136 14.73 -2.31 1.49
N GLY A 137 13.75 -2.90 2.16
CA GLY A 137 13.02 -2.21 3.19
C GLY A 137 11.96 -3.07 3.84
N LYS A 138 11.18 -2.41 4.69
CA LYS A 138 10.04 -2.99 5.39
C LYS A 138 8.76 -2.72 4.62
N VAL A 139 7.85 -3.68 4.64
CA VAL A 139 6.47 -3.50 4.19
C VAL A 139 5.56 -3.73 5.38
N LYS A 140 4.61 -2.81 5.61
CA LYS A 140 3.60 -2.93 6.67
C LYS A 140 2.25 -3.24 6.05
N VAL A 141 1.52 -4.15 6.66
CA VAL A 141 0.11 -4.39 6.37
C VAL A 141 -0.70 -3.46 7.26
N LEU A 142 -1.46 -2.55 6.64
CA LEU A 142 -2.29 -1.59 7.36
C LEU A 142 -3.27 -2.33 8.26
N ASN A 143 -3.22 -1.99 9.56
CA ASN A 143 -4.17 -2.50 10.54
C ASN A 143 -5.59 -1.99 10.22
N GLN A 144 -6.49 -2.89 9.83
CA GLN A 144 -7.85 -2.54 9.42
C GLN A 144 -8.77 -3.75 9.47
N ASP A 145 -10.08 -3.49 9.48
CA ASP A 145 -11.09 -4.54 9.23
C ASP A 145 -11.44 -4.63 7.75
N VAL A 146 -11.29 -5.83 7.19
CA VAL A 146 -11.75 -6.14 5.83
C VAL A 146 -13.18 -6.64 5.91
N THR A 147 -14.10 -5.95 5.22
CA THR A 147 -15.49 -6.40 5.10
C THR A 147 -15.64 -7.45 4.01
N ILE A 148 -16.31 -8.55 4.34
CA ILE A 148 -16.56 -9.69 3.46
C ILE A 148 -18.06 -9.94 3.42
N SER A 149 -18.64 -9.97 2.22
CA SER A 149 -20.05 -10.31 2.02
C SER A 149 -20.27 -11.82 2.10
N ARG A 150 -21.40 -12.20 2.68
CA ARG A 150 -21.92 -13.57 2.62
C ARG A 150 -22.92 -13.70 1.47
N LYS A 151 -23.14 -14.93 1.01
CA LYS A 151 -24.17 -15.26 0.02
C LYS A 151 -25.59 -14.89 0.46
N ASP A 152 -25.87 -14.89 1.77
CA ASP A 152 -27.15 -14.46 2.33
C ASP A 152 -27.30 -12.93 2.45
N GLY A 153 -26.26 -12.18 2.05
CA GLY A 153 -26.21 -10.72 2.06
C GLY A 153 -25.66 -10.09 3.36
N ALA A 154 -25.60 -10.82 4.47
CA ALA A 154 -25.13 -10.26 5.75
C ALA A 154 -23.60 -10.26 5.81
N PRO A 155 -22.91 -9.10 5.88
CA PRO A 155 -21.45 -9.08 5.89
C PRO A 155 -20.86 -9.58 7.22
N PHE A 156 -19.58 -9.92 7.19
CA PHE A 156 -18.73 -10.06 8.37
C PHE A 156 -17.39 -9.34 8.13
N LYS A 157 -16.60 -9.19 9.19
CA LYS A 157 -15.32 -8.48 9.13
C LYS A 157 -14.20 -9.38 9.59
N ILE A 158 -13.07 -9.30 8.92
CA ILE A 158 -11.82 -9.94 9.37
C ILE A 158 -10.77 -8.85 9.52
N GLY A 159 -10.26 -8.69 10.74
CA GLY A 159 -9.16 -7.76 10.97
C GLY A 159 -7.89 -8.28 10.30
N ILE A 160 -7.13 -7.41 9.65
CA ILE A 160 -5.79 -7.70 9.14
C ILE A 160 -4.77 -6.74 9.74
N SER A 161 -3.57 -7.25 9.96
CA SER A 161 -2.37 -6.48 10.28
C SER A 161 -1.16 -7.34 9.93
N GLY A 162 0.05 -6.81 10.11
CA GLY A 162 1.26 -7.57 9.86
C GLY A 162 2.35 -6.73 9.22
N GLU A 163 3.41 -7.41 8.86
CA GLU A 163 4.63 -6.79 8.34
C GLU A 163 5.49 -7.80 7.61
N GLY A 164 6.55 -7.29 7.01
CA GLY A 164 7.60 -8.09 6.42
C GLY A 164 8.61 -7.22 5.69
N THR A 165 9.24 -7.79 4.68
CA THR A 165 10.33 -7.15 3.95
C THR A 165 10.11 -7.20 2.45
N TYR A 166 10.72 -6.28 1.73
CA TYR A 166 10.75 -6.30 0.27
C TYR A 166 12.17 -6.14 -0.26
N ASP A 167 12.37 -6.57 -1.50
CA ASP A 167 13.56 -6.29 -2.29
C ASP A 167 13.14 -5.91 -3.72
N THR A 168 13.49 -4.70 -4.15
CA THR A 168 13.13 -4.16 -5.47
C THR A 168 13.97 -4.76 -6.60
N GLN A 169 15.13 -5.36 -6.32
CA GLN A 169 15.95 -6.04 -7.31
C GLN A 169 15.36 -7.41 -7.64
N THR A 170 14.97 -8.18 -6.62
CA THR A 170 14.31 -9.48 -6.83
C THR A 170 12.82 -9.34 -7.13
N LYS A 171 12.24 -8.17 -6.82
CA LYS A 171 10.80 -7.87 -6.90
C LYS A 171 9.96 -8.86 -6.09
N VAL A 172 10.46 -9.23 -4.92
CA VAL A 172 9.80 -10.12 -3.96
C VAL A 172 9.51 -9.38 -2.66
N MET A 173 8.34 -9.65 -2.11
CA MET A 173 7.94 -9.33 -0.74
C MET A 173 7.77 -10.62 0.04
N ASP A 174 8.30 -10.64 1.25
CA ASP A 174 8.04 -11.64 2.27
C ASP A 174 7.16 -11.00 3.34
N LEU A 175 6.03 -11.62 3.67
CA LEU A 175 5.02 -11.04 4.55
C LEU A 175 4.54 -12.06 5.58
N VAL A 176 4.30 -11.59 6.80
CA VAL A 176 3.50 -12.30 7.80
C VAL A 176 2.26 -11.46 8.05
N VAL A 177 1.09 -12.02 7.69
CA VAL A 177 -0.21 -11.37 7.89
C VAL A 177 -0.91 -12.03 9.07
N HIS A 178 -1.40 -11.20 9.98
CA HIS A 178 -2.21 -11.60 11.12
C HIS A 178 -3.69 -11.32 10.83
N PHE A 179 -4.52 -12.34 11.03
CA PHE A 179 -5.95 -12.26 10.84
C PHE A 179 -6.64 -12.33 12.20
N ASN A 180 -7.55 -11.38 12.47
CA ASN A 180 -8.46 -11.42 13.59
C ASN A 180 -9.79 -12.02 13.12
N GLU A 181 -10.05 -13.26 13.55
CA GLU A 181 -11.20 -14.06 13.14
C GLU A 181 -12.28 -14.14 14.24
N THR A 182 -12.22 -13.32 15.28
CA THR A 182 -13.15 -13.41 16.43
C THR A 182 -14.61 -13.18 16.05
N THR A 183 -14.88 -12.36 15.03
CA THR A 183 -16.22 -12.05 14.52
C THR A 183 -16.95 -13.29 13.95
N ILE A 184 -16.20 -14.33 13.60
CA ILE A 184 -16.71 -15.61 13.12
C ILE A 184 -16.45 -16.74 14.13
N GLY A 185 -16.14 -16.41 15.39
CA GLY A 185 -15.84 -17.37 16.46
C GLY A 185 -14.44 -17.98 16.39
N GLY A 186 -13.55 -17.45 15.55
CA GLY A 186 -12.15 -17.88 15.42
C GLY A 186 -11.21 -17.20 16.41
N ALA A 187 -9.90 -17.37 16.19
CA ALA A 187 -8.87 -16.79 17.03
C ALA A 187 -8.63 -15.29 16.73
N ALA A 188 -8.23 -14.53 17.74
CA ALA A 188 -7.91 -13.11 17.60
C ALA A 188 -6.63 -12.84 16.78
N LYS A 189 -5.78 -13.85 16.60
CA LYS A 189 -4.53 -13.74 15.85
C LYS A 189 -4.17 -15.07 15.17
N VAL A 190 -4.59 -15.22 13.92
CA VAL A 190 -4.12 -16.30 13.04
C VAL A 190 -3.02 -15.76 12.15
N SER A 191 -1.81 -16.28 12.27
CA SER A 191 -0.65 -15.82 11.48
C SER A 191 -0.47 -16.67 10.23
N ARG A 192 -0.33 -16.04 9.08
CA ARG A 192 -0.09 -16.72 7.80
C ARG A 192 1.04 -16.02 7.06
N THR A 193 1.97 -16.81 6.54
CA THR A 193 3.15 -16.32 5.80
C THR A 193 2.86 -16.29 4.30
N TYR A 194 3.26 -15.21 3.64
CA TYR A 194 3.04 -14.98 2.22
C TYR A 194 4.34 -14.57 1.53
N LYS A 195 4.43 -14.95 0.26
CA LYS A 195 5.35 -14.36 -0.72
C LYS A 195 4.51 -13.65 -1.77
N ILE A 196 4.87 -12.42 -2.10
CA ILE A 196 4.26 -11.66 -3.19
C ILE A 196 5.36 -11.23 -4.15
N SER A 197 5.15 -11.41 -5.44
CA SER A 197 6.16 -11.06 -6.44
C SER A 197 5.54 -10.52 -7.73
N VAL A 198 6.34 -9.73 -8.44
CA VAL A 198 5.95 -9.23 -9.78
C VAL A 198 6.04 -10.36 -10.81
N ASP A 199 7.06 -11.20 -10.68
CA ASP A 199 7.36 -12.31 -11.59
C ASP A 199 7.03 -13.65 -10.91
N ALA A 200 6.69 -14.68 -11.69
CA ALA A 200 6.33 -15.99 -11.14
C ALA A 200 7.52 -16.64 -10.41
N LEU A 201 7.28 -17.19 -9.22
CA LEU A 201 8.29 -17.88 -8.44
C LEU A 201 8.14 -19.41 -8.57
N SER A 202 9.28 -20.09 -8.61
CA SER A 202 9.35 -21.55 -8.40
C SER A 202 9.64 -21.79 -6.92
N LEU A 203 8.64 -22.29 -6.19
CA LEU A 203 8.67 -22.48 -4.75
C LEU A 203 8.38 -23.94 -4.41
N ASN A 204 9.13 -24.50 -3.45
CA ASN A 204 9.01 -25.89 -3.00
C ASN A 204 7.94 -26.08 -1.92
#